data_AF-A0A7S2GVP8-F1
#
_entry.id   AF-A0A7S2GVP8-F1
#
_cell.length_a   1.000
_cell.length_b   1.000
_cell.length_c   1.000
_cell.angle_alpha   90.00
_cell.angle_beta   90.00
_cell.angle_gamma   90.00
#
_symmetry.space_group_name_H-M   'P 1'
#
loop_
_entity.id
_entity.type
_entity.pdbx_description
1 polymer ?
#
loop_
_entity_poly.entity_id
_entity_poly.type
_entity_poly.pdbx_seq_one_letter_code
_entity_poly.pdbx_strand_id
1 'polypeptide(L)'
;MRVAEKVGFQALYMTGYGTVASHLGLPDAGLAGYGEMVDRVRTFSSLASVPLICDGDTGYGGLLNVAHTVQGYEAAGAAAIQLEDQEFPKKCGHTPGRRVIAIEEAAA
;
A
#
# COMPACT_ATOMS: atom_id res chain seq x y z
N MET A 1 11.09 6.74 7.93
CA MET A 1 12.24 5.86 7.61
C MET A 1 13.49 6.27 8.37
N ARG A 2 14.26 7.30 7.97
CA ARG A 2 15.56 7.65 8.62
C ARG A 2 15.52 7.75 10.16
N VAL A 3 14.48 8.37 10.71
CA VAL A 3 14.31 8.46 12.18
C VAL A 3 14.07 7.08 12.80
N ALA A 4 13.16 6.30 12.22
CA ALA A 4 12.86 4.95 12.71
C ALA A 4 14.08 4.02 12.64
N GLU A 5 14.86 4.08 11.56
CA GLU A 5 16.09 3.29 11.45
C GLU A 5 17.14 3.70 12.50
N LYS A 6 17.31 5.01 12.74
CA LYS A 6 18.20 5.51 13.80
C LYS A 6 17.79 5.06 15.20
N VAL A 7 16.48 4.90 15.42
CA VAL A 7 15.93 4.36 16.68
C VAL A 7 16.15 2.84 16.79
N GLY A 8 16.49 2.16 15.69
CA GLY A 8 16.84 0.74 15.69
C GLY A 8 15.68 -0.20 15.32
N PHE A 9 14.60 0.31 14.73
CA PHE A 9 13.51 -0.54 14.23
C PHE A 9 14.01 -1.47 13.12
N GLN A 10 13.61 -2.74 13.18
CA GLN A 10 14.09 -3.81 12.29
C GLN A 10 13.26 -3.99 11.01
N ALA A 11 12.14 -3.27 10.92
CA ALA A 11 11.27 -3.24 9.74
C ALA A 11 10.49 -1.94 9.74
N LEU A 12 10.01 -1.54 8.56
CA LEU A 12 9.23 -0.33 8.37
C LEU A 12 7.92 -0.65 7.65
N TYR A 13 6.91 0.18 7.87
CA TYR A 13 5.64 0.11 7.18
C TYR A 13 5.39 1.40 6.39
N MET A 14 5.16 1.28 5.08
CA MET A 14 4.69 2.36 4.23
C MET A 14 3.16 2.41 4.30
N THR A 15 2.64 3.36 5.08
CA THR A 15 1.20 3.63 5.16
C THR A 15 0.64 4.19 3.86
N GLY A 16 -0.52 3.68 3.41
CA GLY A 16 -1.29 4.26 2.31
C GLY A 16 -1.76 5.68 2.64
N TYR A 17 -2.48 5.86 3.74
CA TYR A 17 -2.93 7.18 4.22
C TYR A 17 -1.80 8.20 4.28
N GLY A 18 -0.70 7.87 4.98
CA GLY A 18 0.41 8.80 5.13
C GLY A 18 1.11 9.11 3.81
N THR A 19 1.18 8.14 2.90
CA THR A 19 1.70 8.33 1.55
C THR A 19 0.85 9.33 0.77
N VAL A 20 -0.45 9.08 0.65
CA VAL A 20 -1.36 9.93 -0.12
C VAL A 20 -1.44 11.35 0.46
N ALA A 21 -1.52 11.48 1.78
CA ALA A 21 -1.56 12.77 2.44
C ALA A 21 -0.26 13.57 2.27
N SER A 22 0.90 12.93 2.48
CA SER A 22 2.20 13.64 2.44
C SER A 22 2.75 13.84 1.04
N HIS A 23 2.48 12.92 0.12
CA HIS A 23 3.02 12.95 -1.24
C HIS A 23 2.10 13.70 -2.21
N LEU A 24 0.79 13.48 -2.11
CA LEU A 24 -0.19 13.99 -3.08
C LEU A 24 -1.04 15.13 -2.51
N GLY A 25 -1.08 15.32 -1.18
CA GLY A 25 -1.95 16.31 -0.55
C GLY A 25 -3.43 15.93 -0.63
N LEU A 26 -3.73 14.64 -0.81
CA LEU A 26 -5.09 14.12 -1.01
C LEU A 26 -5.58 13.32 0.21
N PRO A 27 -6.91 13.15 0.37
CA PRO A 27 -7.46 12.24 1.36
C PRO A 27 -7.29 10.77 0.93
N ASP A 28 -7.20 9.88 1.91
CA ASP A 28 -7.18 8.43 1.70
C ASP A 28 -8.59 7.90 1.42
N ALA A 29 -9.03 8.13 0.19
CA ALA A 29 -10.36 7.79 -0.32
C ALA A 29 -10.30 7.02 -1.64
N GLY A 30 -9.24 6.23 -1.84
CA GLY A 30 -9.04 5.44 -3.07
C GLY A 30 -8.71 6.29 -4.30
N LEU A 31 -8.23 7.53 -4.12
CA LEU A 31 -7.87 8.43 -5.21
C LEU A 31 -6.50 8.13 -5.81
N ALA A 32 -5.56 7.67 -4.98
CA ALA A 32 -4.23 7.30 -5.45
C ALA A 32 -4.30 6.00 -6.26
N GLY A 33 -3.78 6.04 -7.48
CA GLY A 33 -3.67 4.89 -8.35
C GLY A 33 -2.40 4.08 -8.11
N TYR A 34 -2.36 2.90 -8.74
CA TYR A 34 -1.20 2.01 -8.72
C TYR A 34 0.13 2.72 -9.03
N GLY A 35 0.16 3.56 -10.07
CA GLY A 35 1.39 4.25 -10.51
C GLY A 35 2.01 5.14 -9.42
N GLU A 36 1.18 5.94 -8.76
CA GLU A 36 1.64 6.84 -7.68
C GLU A 36 2.17 6.04 -6.48
N MET A 37 1.50 4.92 -6.18
CA MET A 37 1.84 4.08 -5.05
C MET A 37 3.11 3.25 -5.30
N VAL A 38 3.26 2.61 -6.47
CA VAL A 38 4.46 1.83 -6.81
C VAL A 38 5.71 2.71 -6.93
N ASP A 39 5.56 3.94 -7.42
CA ASP A 39 6.66 4.91 -7.45
C ASP A 39 7.09 5.32 -6.04
N ARG A 40 6.14 5.39 -5.10
CA ARG A 40 6.46 5.61 -3.68
C ARG A 40 7.19 4.43 -3.07
N VAL A 41 6.72 3.20 -3.33
CA VAL A 41 7.40 1.96 -2.91
C VAL A 41 8.84 1.97 -3.40
N ARG A 42 9.07 2.25 -4.70
CA ARG A 42 10.41 2.30 -5.29
C ARG A 42 11.30 3.33 -4.61
N THR A 43 10.76 4.52 -4.35
CA THR A 43 11.48 5.60 -3.69
C THR A 43 11.89 5.20 -2.28
N PHE A 44 10.96 4.67 -1.47
CA PHE A 44 11.25 4.30 -0.09
C PHE A 44 12.16 3.09 0.01
N SER A 45 11.94 2.07 -0.81
CA SER A 45 12.77 0.86 -0.83
C SER A 45 14.21 1.16 -1.24
N SER A 46 14.43 2.12 -2.17
CA SER A 46 15.79 2.53 -2.57
C SER A 46 16.60 3.21 -1.46
N LEU A 47 15.92 3.67 -0.41
CA LEU A 47 16.54 4.38 0.71
C LEU A 47 16.48 3.58 2.02
N ALA A 48 15.67 2.54 2.09
CA ALA A 48 15.51 1.72 3.29
C ALA A 48 16.68 0.75 3.44
N SER A 49 17.21 0.68 4.66
CA SER A 49 18.25 -0.27 5.07
C SER A 49 17.69 -1.53 5.74
N VAL A 50 16.39 -1.52 6.05
CA VAL A 50 15.64 -2.61 6.66
C VAL A 50 14.40 -2.96 5.81
N PRO A 51 13.84 -4.17 5.94
CA PRO A 51 12.65 -4.57 5.18
C PRO A 51 11.50 -3.56 5.26
N LEU A 52 10.89 -3.27 4.11
CA LEU A 52 9.75 -2.37 3.99
C LEU A 52 8.48 -3.16 3.63
N ILE A 53 7.48 -3.09 4.50
CA ILE A 53 6.13 -3.60 4.27
C ILE A 53 5.32 -2.47 3.65
N CYS A 54 4.61 -2.72 2.56
CA CYS A 54 3.93 -1.70 1.78
C CYS A 54 2.42 -1.92 1.72
N ASP A 55 1.67 -0.83 1.89
CA ASP A 55 0.23 -0.81 1.65
C ASP A 55 -0.07 -0.90 0.13
N GLY A 56 -0.82 -1.93 -0.24
CA GLY A 56 -1.25 -2.20 -1.62
C GLY A 56 -2.73 -1.90 -1.86
N ASP A 57 -3.42 -1.26 -0.91
CA ASP A 57 -4.86 -1.04 -0.95
C ASP A 57 -5.60 -2.36 -1.29
N THR A 58 -6.51 -2.33 -2.27
CA THR A 58 -7.25 -3.51 -2.75
C THR A 58 -6.62 -4.13 -4.00
N GLY A 59 -5.38 -3.75 -4.37
CA GLY A 59 -4.72 -4.21 -5.60
C GLY A 59 -5.17 -3.52 -6.90
N TYR A 60 -5.80 -2.33 -6.78
CA TYR A 60 -6.05 -1.38 -7.87
C TYR A 60 -6.87 -1.91 -9.06
N GLY A 61 -7.74 -2.90 -8.84
CA GLY A 61 -8.66 -3.43 -9.86
C GLY A 61 -9.04 -4.88 -9.60
N GLY A 62 -9.23 -5.66 -10.68
CA GLY A 62 -9.51 -7.10 -10.58
C GLY A 62 -8.25 -7.94 -10.45
N LEU A 63 -8.38 -9.27 -10.54
CA LEU A 63 -7.27 -10.23 -10.34
C LEU A 63 -6.01 -9.93 -11.18
N LEU A 64 -6.17 -9.47 -12.43
CA LEU A 64 -5.03 -9.08 -13.27
C LEU A 64 -4.29 -7.85 -12.72
N ASN A 65 -5.01 -6.89 -12.15
CA ASN A 65 -4.43 -5.72 -11.50
C ASN A 65 -3.75 -6.11 -10.18
N VAL A 66 -4.34 -7.03 -9.41
CA VAL A 66 -3.70 -7.58 -8.20
C VAL A 66 -2.37 -8.24 -8.56
N ALA A 67 -2.35 -9.12 -9.56
CA ALA A 67 -1.12 -9.77 -10.03
C ALA A 67 -0.07 -8.74 -10.51
N HIS A 68 -0.50 -7.76 -11.28
CA HIS A 68 0.38 -6.66 -11.72
C HIS A 68 0.93 -5.85 -10.53
N THR A 69 0.11 -5.59 -9.52
CA THR A 69 0.47 -4.84 -8.31
C THR A 69 1.52 -5.57 -7.51
N VAL A 70 1.31 -6.87 -7.26
CA VAL A 70 2.25 -7.71 -6.50
C VAL A 70 3.61 -7.75 -7.21
N GLN A 71 3.63 -8.03 -8.51
CA GLN A 71 4.86 -8.06 -9.30
C GLN A 71 5.56 -6.70 -9.33
N GLY A 72 4.79 -5.62 -9.47
CA GLY A 72 5.32 -4.26 -9.49
C GLY A 72 5.92 -3.85 -8.15
N TYR A 73 5.27 -4.19 -7.04
CA TYR A 73 5.75 -3.89 -5.69
C TYR A 73 7.00 -4.70 -5.34
N GLU A 74 7.03 -5.98 -5.70
CA GLU A 74 8.22 -6.84 -5.57
C GLU A 74 9.39 -6.23 -6.36
N ALA A 75 9.19 -5.90 -7.64
CA ALA A 75 10.20 -5.26 -8.47
C ALA A 75 10.63 -3.88 -7.96
N ALA A 76 9.75 -3.17 -7.26
CA ALA A 76 10.05 -1.88 -6.63
C ALA A 76 10.83 -2.02 -5.31
N GLY A 77 10.99 -3.25 -4.78
CA GLY A 77 11.79 -3.53 -3.59
C GLY A 77 11.00 -3.68 -2.29
N ALA A 78 9.67 -3.83 -2.35
CA ALA A 78 8.88 -4.16 -1.16
C ALA A 78 9.27 -5.55 -0.64
N ALA A 79 9.44 -5.67 0.68
CA ALA A 79 9.69 -6.95 1.33
C ALA A 79 8.39 -7.71 1.63
N ALA A 80 7.29 -6.98 1.79
CA ALA A 80 5.94 -7.54 1.92
C ALA A 80 4.90 -6.53 1.43
N ILE A 81 3.73 -7.02 1.08
CA ILE A 81 2.56 -6.22 0.68
C ILE A 81 1.36 -6.55 1.58
N GLN A 82 0.61 -5.54 1.97
CA GLN A 82 -0.70 -5.68 2.58
C GLN A 82 -1.77 -5.43 1.51
N LEU A 83 -2.68 -6.38 1.31
CA LEU A 83 -3.89 -6.21 0.52
C LEU A 83 -5.11 -6.30 1.45
N GLU A 84 -6.13 -5.49 1.18
CA GLU A 84 -7.38 -5.46 1.94
C GLU A 84 -8.59 -5.87 1.11
N ASP A 85 -9.64 -6.32 1.81
CA ASP A 85 -10.90 -6.84 1.28
C ASP A 85 -11.98 -5.75 1.11
N GLN A 86 -11.60 -4.47 1.14
CA GLN A 86 -12.58 -3.40 0.93
C GLN A 86 -13.12 -3.40 -0.50
N GLU A 87 -14.39 -2.99 -0.65
CA GLU A 87 -14.92 -2.66 -1.97
C GLU A 87 -14.15 -1.49 -2.59
N PHE A 88 -13.91 -1.53 -3.90
CA PHE A 88 -13.34 -0.41 -4.63
C PHE A 88 -14.41 0.66 -4.95
N PRO A 89 -14.14 1.96 -4.75
CA PRO A 89 -12.93 2.54 -4.15
C PRO A 89 -12.92 2.39 -2.62
N LYS A 90 -11.74 2.07 -2.09
CA LYS A 90 -11.51 1.88 -0.66
C LYS A 90 -11.54 3.18 0.14
N LYS A 91 -11.67 3.07 1.46
CA LYS A 91 -11.57 4.20 2.40
C LYS A 91 -10.55 3.89 3.48
N CYS A 92 -10.03 4.91 4.15
CA CYS A 92 -9.23 4.74 5.36
C CYS A 92 -9.90 3.79 6.37
N GLY A 93 -9.13 2.83 6.90
CA GLY A 93 -9.56 1.80 7.86
C GLY A 93 -10.10 2.33 9.21
N HIS A 94 -10.08 3.64 9.43
CA HIS A 94 -10.70 4.29 10.60
C HIS A 94 -11.98 5.08 10.28
N THR A 95 -12.38 5.18 9.00
CA THR A 95 -13.59 5.92 8.57
C THR A 95 -14.85 5.06 8.63
N PRO A 96 -15.98 5.52 9.20
CA PRO A 96 -17.22 4.73 9.25
C PRO A 96 -17.79 4.42 7.86
N GLY A 97 -18.59 3.36 7.75
CA GLY A 97 -19.30 3.00 6.52
C GLY A 97 -18.39 2.45 5.42
N ARG A 98 -17.36 1.69 5.81
CA ARG A 98 -16.61 0.81 4.89
C ARG A 98 -17.45 -0.42 4.56
N ARG A 99 -17.26 -0.94 3.37
CA ARG A 99 -17.84 -2.20 2.91
C ARG A 99 -16.70 -3.09 2.44
N VAL A 100 -16.89 -4.38 2.61
CA VAL A 100 -15.94 -5.41 2.21
C VAL A 100 -16.60 -6.34 1.21
N ILE A 101 -15.79 -6.91 0.33
CA ILE A 101 -16.22 -7.97 -0.59
C ILE A 101 -16.47 -9.27 0.18
N ALA A 102 -17.08 -10.25 -0.49
CA ALA A 102 -17.27 -11.57 0.10
C ALA A 102 -15.92 -12.27 0.31
N ILE A 103 -15.82 -13.13 1.33
CA ILE A 103 -14.55 -13.81 1.66
C ILE A 103 -14.06 -14.72 0.52
N GLU A 104 -14.99 -15.29 -0.25
CA GLU A 104 -14.68 -16.10 -1.42
C GLU A 104 -14.02 -15.27 -2.53
N GLU A 105 -14.39 -14.01 -2.66
CA GLU A 105 -13.78 -13.08 -3.61
C GLU A 105 -12.41 -12.58 -3.09
N ALA A 106 -12.30 -12.30 -1.79
CA ALA A 106 -11.04 -11.88 -1.17
C ALA A 106 -9.96 -12.98 -1.18
N ALA A 107 -10.36 -14.25 -1.22
CA ALA A 107 -9.46 -15.40 -1.23
C ALA A 107 -9.17 -15.97 -2.64
N ALA A 108 -9.73 -15.38 -3.70
CA ALA A 108 -9.58 -15.82 -5.08
C ALA A 108 -8.20 -15.50 -5.67
#